data_AF-A0A9N8ZNW7-F1
#
_entry.id   AF-A0A9N8ZNW7-F1
#
_cell.length_a   1.000
_cell.length_b   1.000
_cell.length_c   1.000
_cell.angle_alpha   90.00
_cell.angle_beta   90.00
_cell.angle_gamma   90.00
#
_symmetry.space_group_name_H-M   'P 1'
#
loop_
_entity.id
_entity.type
_entity.pdbx_description
1 polymer ?
#
loop_
_entity_poly.entity_id
_entity_poly.type
_entity_poly.pdbx_seq_one_letter_code
_entity_poly.pdbx_strand_id
1 'polypeptide(L)'
;VDHNSESLQIIQKRISANRASNESLLWGTYRPNLYFGTRPKLPESLMTGLMWFGVNDLESFQEEYSYKKHDGRSFAIQTITDVKNNVILKIEFLKVSGGGHDLENRLDQSGLDNPVELTGETPDLGHFAIKIVDGPDNRIPKITAVKMQMHPDLRKTQYWGHLVPDGDIWRAKDIPSPPFLFNLPNQMHENSNFYIFQKMVEAPFQFDIFFESGSSPVHIEVDKSYTDVDENEEYFWDKSMQADPQLTSPDEGFHQLLIGHWDNDLSLDIIKHWISLIDNDGWVAREQILGEEARSKVPHEFQTQYPHYANPPTLFMAIEAFLERLDNATESQPQQFVPQDILTTTTDSSILPIRHLQDLNLAKSFLAEIYPKLRSNYKWFRRTQWGEIKEWVAFSLLLLFKGLDDYPRPTPPHPAELHVDLMCWVGFMARSLRNIAERLDESVHVCHKGYLSLFPMLHEFLPNDSPKLGAILELIYNPEELWSPYPFSVKKKKRIKRFWPYIDYYF
;
A
#
# COMPACT_ATOMS: atom_id res chain seq x y z
N VAL A 1 34.52 0.36 -21.87
CA VAL A 1 33.07 0.18 -22.06
C VAL A 1 32.40 1.16 -21.12
N ASP A 2 31.54 2.05 -21.64
CA ASP A 2 31.05 3.25 -20.95
C ASP A 2 30.11 2.92 -19.79
N HIS A 3 30.61 2.89 -18.55
CA HIS A 3 29.76 2.79 -17.35
C HIS A 3 28.69 3.91 -17.27
N ASN A 4 28.92 5.04 -17.94
CA ASN A 4 27.96 6.15 -18.00
C ASN A 4 26.78 5.87 -18.94
N SER A 5 26.94 5.09 -20.02
CA SER A 5 25.81 4.78 -20.91
C SER A 5 24.91 3.69 -20.33
N GLU A 6 25.50 2.70 -19.67
CA GLU A 6 24.78 1.59 -19.03
C GLU A 6 23.93 2.09 -17.84
N SER A 7 24.47 3.00 -17.03
CA SER A 7 23.71 3.65 -15.94
C SER A 7 22.55 4.51 -16.44
N LEU A 8 22.71 5.26 -17.53
CA LEU A 8 21.62 6.04 -18.13
C LEU A 8 20.48 5.16 -18.66
N GLN A 9 20.80 4.02 -19.28
CA GLN A 9 19.78 3.07 -19.75
C GLN A 9 18.97 2.46 -18.61
N ILE A 10 19.62 2.09 -17.49
CA ILE A 10 18.93 1.57 -16.30
C ILE A 10 17.99 2.63 -15.72
N ILE A 11 18.43 3.89 -15.66
CA ILE A 11 17.59 5.00 -15.17
C ILE A 11 16.36 5.19 -16.07
N GLN A 12 16.53 5.21 -17.39
CA GLN A 12 15.42 5.35 -18.33
C GLN A 12 14.41 4.20 -18.20
N LYS A 13 14.89 2.96 -18.11
CA LYS A 13 14.04 1.78 -17.89
C LYS A 13 13.20 1.90 -16.61
N ARG A 14 13.82 2.32 -15.51
CA ARG A 14 13.14 2.55 -14.24
C ARG A 14 12.07 3.65 -14.35
N ILE A 15 12.36 4.75 -15.05
CA ILE A 15 11.40 5.83 -15.26
C ILE A 15 10.18 5.32 -16.05
N SER A 16 10.41 4.60 -17.14
CA SER A 16 9.33 4.02 -17.95
C SER A 16 8.48 3.03 -17.15
N ALA A 17 9.12 2.12 -16.42
CA ALA A 17 8.43 1.13 -15.58
C ALA A 17 7.56 1.81 -14.50
N ASN A 18 8.11 2.80 -13.81
CA ASN A 18 7.37 3.55 -12.80
C ASN A 18 6.21 4.33 -13.42
N ARG A 19 6.38 4.90 -14.63
CA ARG A 19 5.31 5.60 -15.33
C ARG A 19 4.16 4.65 -15.66
N ALA A 20 4.46 3.49 -16.24
CA ALA A 20 3.45 2.48 -16.57
C ALA A 20 2.73 1.94 -15.33
N SER A 21 3.46 1.67 -14.24
CA SER A 21 2.85 1.28 -12.95
C SER A 21 1.93 2.38 -12.41
N ASN A 22 2.41 3.63 -12.36
CA ASN A 22 1.63 4.77 -11.87
C ASN A 22 0.37 5.01 -12.71
N GLU A 23 0.47 4.90 -14.03
CA GLU A 23 -0.68 5.02 -14.94
C GLU A 23 -1.72 3.94 -14.66
N SER A 24 -1.27 2.68 -14.54
CA SER A 24 -2.16 1.55 -14.22
C SER A 24 -2.79 1.63 -12.82
N LEU A 25 -2.20 2.38 -11.89
CA LEU A 25 -2.68 2.55 -10.51
C LEU A 25 -3.21 3.96 -10.25
N LEU A 26 -3.37 4.79 -11.29
CA LEU A 26 -3.79 6.18 -11.11
C LEU A 26 -5.16 6.22 -10.46
N TRP A 27 -6.15 5.54 -11.06
CA TRP A 27 -7.51 5.43 -10.53
C TRP A 27 -7.75 4.10 -9.84
N GLY A 28 -8.49 4.14 -8.73
CA GLY A 28 -8.95 2.96 -8.03
C GLY A 28 -9.94 3.28 -6.90
N THR A 29 -10.40 2.23 -6.24
CA THR A 29 -11.29 2.24 -5.07
C THR A 29 -10.54 2.62 -3.78
N TYR A 30 -9.67 3.63 -3.85
CA TYR A 30 -8.74 4.04 -2.77
C TYR A 30 -9.42 4.82 -1.63
N ARG A 31 -10.70 4.54 -1.37
CA ARG A 31 -11.47 5.07 -0.23
C ARG A 31 -12.11 3.92 0.56
N PRO A 32 -11.29 3.04 1.18
CA PRO A 32 -11.78 1.83 1.85
C PRO A 32 -12.73 2.11 3.03
N ASN A 33 -12.73 3.35 3.55
CA ASN A 33 -13.70 3.84 4.54
C ASN A 33 -15.14 3.95 4.04
N LEU A 34 -15.35 3.94 2.72
CA LEU A 34 -16.67 4.03 2.09
C LEU A 34 -17.09 2.66 1.55
N TYR A 35 -18.39 2.42 1.54
CA TYR A 35 -18.96 1.25 0.86
C TYR A 35 -18.56 1.17 -0.61
N PHE A 36 -18.58 2.32 -1.30
CA PHE A 36 -17.99 2.50 -2.61
C PHE A 36 -17.59 3.96 -2.80
N GLY A 37 -16.34 4.18 -3.22
CA GLY A 37 -15.82 5.48 -3.58
C GLY A 37 -14.50 5.33 -4.31
N THR A 38 -14.26 6.18 -5.30
CA THR A 38 -13.02 6.20 -6.08
C THR A 38 -12.30 7.53 -5.90
N ARG A 39 -10.99 7.49 -6.09
CA ARG A 39 -10.13 8.67 -6.18
C ARG A 39 -8.89 8.33 -6.99
N PRO A 40 -8.23 9.31 -7.61
CA PRO A 40 -6.91 9.08 -8.16
C PRO A 40 -5.85 9.10 -7.05
N LYS A 41 -4.69 8.48 -7.30
CA LYS A 41 -3.46 8.60 -6.47
C LYS A 41 -2.80 9.97 -6.66
N LEU A 42 -3.59 11.02 -6.57
CA LEU A 42 -3.15 12.41 -6.63
C LEU A 42 -3.60 13.11 -5.34
N PRO A 43 -2.76 13.97 -4.75
CA PRO A 43 -3.17 14.82 -3.63
C PRO A 43 -4.24 15.81 -4.12
N GLU A 44 -5.16 16.19 -3.22
CA GLU A 44 -6.12 17.29 -3.46
C GLU A 44 -6.87 17.21 -4.81
N SER A 45 -7.25 15.99 -5.21
CA SER A 45 -7.86 15.72 -6.51
C SER A 45 -9.31 15.23 -6.37
N LEU A 46 -9.93 14.88 -7.51
CA LEU A 46 -11.33 14.46 -7.58
C LEU A 46 -11.61 13.27 -6.66
N MET A 47 -12.67 13.36 -5.85
CA MET A 47 -13.16 12.29 -4.99
C MET A 47 -14.61 11.98 -5.35
N THR A 48 -14.93 10.69 -5.44
CA THR A 48 -16.30 10.23 -5.64
C THR A 48 -16.75 9.36 -4.47
N GLY A 49 -18.06 9.17 -4.36
CA GLY A 49 -18.67 8.30 -3.36
C GLY A 49 -20.12 8.00 -3.74
N LEU A 50 -20.59 6.81 -3.38
CA LEU A 50 -21.98 6.41 -3.53
C LEU A 50 -22.67 6.41 -2.16
N MET A 51 -23.88 6.98 -2.11
CA MET A 51 -24.77 6.93 -0.95
C MET A 51 -26.16 6.52 -1.42
N TRP A 52 -26.87 5.76 -0.59
CA TRP A 52 -28.26 5.37 -0.84
C TRP A 52 -29.03 5.27 0.48
N PHE A 53 -30.35 5.43 0.42
CA PHE A 53 -31.26 5.33 1.55
C PHE A 53 -32.70 5.11 1.06
N GLY A 54 -33.54 4.52 1.90
CA GLY A 54 -34.95 4.32 1.63
C GLY A 54 -35.77 5.58 1.89
N VAL A 55 -36.84 5.77 1.13
CA VAL A 55 -37.72 6.96 1.25
C VAL A 55 -38.35 7.10 2.65
N ASN A 56 -38.42 6.01 3.42
CA ASN A 56 -39.06 5.97 4.73
C ASN A 56 -38.09 6.09 5.91
N ASP A 57 -36.77 6.04 5.72
CA ASP A 57 -35.79 6.05 6.80
C ASP A 57 -34.43 6.62 6.34
N LEU A 58 -33.97 7.67 7.04
CA LEU A 58 -32.63 8.28 6.87
C LEU A 58 -31.59 7.63 7.80
N GLU A 59 -32.05 6.99 8.88
CA GLU A 59 -31.20 6.46 9.94
C GLU A 59 -31.15 4.94 9.87
N SER A 60 -30.26 4.42 9.03
CA SER A 60 -29.27 3.41 9.43
C SER A 60 -28.76 2.62 8.23
N PHE A 61 -27.43 2.48 8.16
CA PHE A 61 -26.79 1.44 7.38
C PHE A 61 -25.74 0.75 8.23
N GLN A 62 -25.88 -0.56 8.35
CA GLN A 62 -24.81 -1.48 8.70
C GLN A 62 -25.29 -2.90 8.38
N GLU A 63 -24.75 -3.49 7.31
CA GLU A 63 -24.67 -4.93 7.08
C GLU A 63 -23.38 -5.24 6.29
N GLU A 64 -23.04 -6.54 6.24
CA GLU A 64 -21.82 -7.11 5.67
C GLU A 64 -21.69 -6.80 4.16
N TYR A 65 -20.54 -6.28 3.75
CA TYR A 65 -20.22 -6.00 2.34
C TYR A 65 -18.83 -6.51 2.01
N SER A 66 -18.64 -7.16 0.87
CA SER A 66 -17.30 -7.55 0.41
C SER A 66 -17.22 -7.48 -1.10
N TYR A 67 -16.04 -7.14 -1.63
CA TYR A 67 -15.78 -7.38 -3.04
C TYR A 67 -15.83 -8.88 -3.31
N LYS A 68 -16.52 -9.26 -4.38
CA LYS A 68 -16.52 -10.63 -4.90
C LYS A 68 -15.32 -10.88 -5.80
N LYS A 69 -14.90 -9.84 -6.54
CA LYS A 69 -13.71 -9.85 -7.40
C LYS A 69 -13.06 -8.47 -7.36
N HIS A 70 -11.76 -8.42 -7.23
CA HIS A 70 -11.00 -7.18 -7.25
C HIS A 70 -9.54 -7.50 -7.61
N ASP A 71 -9.02 -6.96 -8.72
CA ASP A 71 -7.65 -7.26 -9.15
C ASP A 71 -6.62 -6.23 -8.64
N GLY A 72 -7.09 -5.09 -8.12
CA GLY A 72 -6.25 -4.02 -7.60
C GLY A 72 -5.82 -3.02 -8.68
N ARG A 73 -6.06 -3.34 -9.94
CA ARG A 73 -5.71 -2.52 -11.11
C ARG A 73 -6.96 -2.22 -11.92
N SER A 74 -7.44 -3.13 -12.73
CA SER A 74 -8.39 -2.85 -13.81
C SER A 74 -9.85 -2.89 -13.40
N PHE A 75 -10.27 -3.71 -12.43
CA PHE A 75 -11.68 -3.86 -12.11
C PHE A 75 -11.99 -4.22 -10.65
N ALA A 76 -13.22 -3.97 -10.24
CA ALA A 76 -13.77 -4.42 -8.97
C ALA A 76 -15.28 -4.69 -9.09
N ILE A 77 -15.73 -5.81 -8.54
CA ILE A 77 -17.15 -6.19 -8.48
C ILE A 77 -17.52 -6.45 -7.03
N GLN A 78 -18.55 -5.74 -6.57
CA GLN A 78 -19.06 -5.83 -5.21
C GLN A 78 -20.56 -6.07 -5.23
N THR A 79 -21.05 -6.83 -4.26
CA THR A 79 -22.49 -6.93 -3.99
C THR A 79 -22.74 -6.52 -2.56
N ILE A 80 -23.68 -5.60 -2.36
CA ILE A 80 -24.13 -5.15 -1.04
C ILE A 80 -25.59 -5.55 -0.90
N THR A 81 -25.86 -6.42 0.07
CA THR A 81 -27.22 -6.77 0.45
C THR A 81 -27.62 -5.84 1.58
N ASP A 82 -28.70 -5.08 1.37
CA ASP A 82 -29.26 -4.23 2.40
C ASP A 82 -30.72 -4.59 2.63
N VAL A 83 -30.92 -5.36 3.69
CA VAL A 83 -32.24 -5.84 4.10
C VAL A 83 -33.14 -4.68 4.54
N LYS A 84 -32.58 -3.61 5.12
CA LYS A 84 -33.37 -2.50 5.68
C LYS A 84 -34.02 -1.67 4.60
N ASN A 85 -33.29 -1.31 3.54
CA ASN A 85 -33.87 -0.58 2.40
C ASN A 85 -34.35 -1.52 1.29
N ASN A 86 -34.37 -2.84 1.54
CA ASN A 86 -34.92 -3.86 0.66
C ASN A 86 -34.30 -3.78 -0.76
N VAL A 87 -32.98 -3.69 -0.81
CA VAL A 87 -32.21 -3.54 -2.05
C VAL A 87 -30.97 -4.43 -2.03
N ILE A 88 -30.64 -4.99 -3.19
CA ILE A 88 -29.34 -5.63 -3.44
C ILE A 88 -28.64 -4.77 -4.50
N LEU A 89 -27.53 -4.16 -4.13
CA LEU A 89 -26.71 -3.36 -5.03
C LEU A 89 -25.59 -4.21 -5.60
N LYS A 90 -25.55 -4.33 -6.93
CA LYS A 90 -24.36 -4.79 -7.66
C LYS A 90 -23.60 -3.55 -8.12
N ILE A 91 -22.35 -3.40 -7.71
CA ILE A 91 -21.49 -2.28 -8.07
C ILE A 91 -20.31 -2.83 -8.85
N GLU A 92 -20.10 -2.30 -10.05
CA GLU A 92 -19.03 -2.72 -10.97
C GLU A 92 -18.18 -1.51 -11.31
N PHE A 93 -16.89 -1.61 -11.04
CA PHE A 93 -15.88 -0.63 -11.41
C PHE A 93 -14.98 -1.25 -12.47
N LEU A 94 -14.79 -0.54 -13.57
CA LEU A 94 -13.95 -0.97 -14.68
C LEU A 94 -13.12 0.21 -15.17
N LYS A 95 -11.82 -0.02 -15.35
CA LYS A 95 -10.94 0.90 -16.08
C LYS A 95 -10.79 0.41 -17.50
N VAL A 96 -11.19 1.25 -18.43
CA VAL A 96 -11.03 0.99 -19.85
C VAL A 96 -9.96 1.92 -20.40
N SER A 97 -9.09 1.39 -21.24
CA SER A 97 -8.08 2.16 -21.96
C SER A 97 -8.75 3.05 -23.00
N GLY A 98 -9.14 4.23 -22.55
CA GLY A 98 -9.55 5.36 -23.38
C GLY A 98 -11.04 5.43 -23.72
N GLY A 99 -11.58 6.66 -23.68
CA GLY A 99 -13.01 6.87 -23.92
C GLY A 99 -13.73 8.20 -23.48
N GLY A 100 -14.10 9.19 -24.33
CA GLY A 100 -15.33 10.02 -24.18
C GLY A 100 -15.83 11.10 -25.22
N HIS A 101 -17.10 11.14 -25.64
CA HIS A 101 -17.70 12.16 -26.57
C HIS A 101 -18.09 13.53 -25.92
N ASP A 102 -18.29 14.61 -26.68
CA ASP A 102 -18.80 15.90 -26.13
C ASP A 102 -20.35 15.99 -26.11
N LEU A 103 -20.97 16.28 -24.95
CA LEU A 103 -22.32 16.83 -24.82
C LEU A 103 -22.38 17.88 -23.68
N GLU A 104 -23.30 18.83 -23.75
CA GLU A 104 -23.47 19.85 -22.70
C GLU A 104 -24.91 19.87 -22.19
N ASN A 105 -25.07 19.90 -20.87
CA ASN A 105 -26.37 20.00 -20.22
C ASN A 105 -26.79 21.44 -19.91
N ARG A 106 -28.09 21.68 -19.98
CA ARG A 106 -28.72 22.94 -19.54
C ARG A 106 -29.26 22.78 -18.12
N LEU A 107 -28.84 23.68 -17.22
CA LEU A 107 -29.37 23.73 -15.86
C LEU A 107 -30.85 24.13 -15.86
N ASP A 108 -31.67 23.38 -15.12
CA ASP A 108 -33.12 23.59 -15.00
C ASP A 108 -33.56 23.41 -13.53
N GLN A 109 -34.52 24.22 -13.09
CA GLN A 109 -35.09 24.18 -11.74
C GLN A 109 -35.90 22.90 -11.47
N SER A 110 -36.36 22.22 -12.52
CA SER A 110 -37.05 20.93 -12.42
C SER A 110 -36.11 19.72 -12.28
N GLY A 111 -34.80 19.92 -12.48
CA GLY A 111 -33.75 18.89 -12.50
C GLY A 111 -33.05 18.82 -13.86
N LEU A 112 -32.02 17.98 -13.98
CA LEU A 112 -31.26 17.77 -15.21
C LEU A 112 -31.83 16.62 -16.04
N ASP A 113 -31.97 16.85 -17.35
CA ASP A 113 -32.25 15.78 -18.30
C ASP A 113 -31.06 14.81 -18.39
N ASN A 114 -31.34 13.54 -18.68
CA ASN A 114 -30.30 12.52 -18.86
C ASN A 114 -29.82 12.50 -20.33
N PRO A 115 -28.53 12.23 -20.60
CA PRO A 115 -27.45 11.96 -19.63
C PRO A 115 -27.03 13.21 -18.84
N VAL A 116 -26.59 13.03 -17.59
CA VAL A 116 -26.03 14.13 -16.79
C VAL A 116 -24.54 14.29 -17.06
N GLU A 117 -24.08 15.46 -17.52
CA GLU A 117 -22.67 15.73 -17.82
C GLU A 117 -22.10 16.89 -16.97
N LEU A 118 -20.89 16.67 -16.45
CA LEU A 118 -20.09 17.65 -15.72
C LEU A 118 -18.68 17.70 -16.32
N THR A 119 -18.23 18.86 -16.75
CA THR A 119 -16.84 19.08 -17.17
C THR A 119 -16.04 19.74 -16.04
N GLY A 120 -14.75 19.41 -15.97
CA GLY A 120 -13.85 19.96 -14.97
C GLY A 120 -12.42 20.00 -15.47
N GLU A 121 -11.57 20.69 -14.72
CA GLU A 121 -10.14 20.75 -14.96
C GLU A 121 -9.42 20.73 -13.62
N THR A 122 -8.37 19.91 -13.50
CA THR A 122 -7.39 20.06 -12.42
C THR A 122 -5.99 20.16 -13.01
N PRO A 123 -5.02 20.77 -12.29
CA PRO A 123 -3.64 20.85 -12.75
C PRO A 123 -3.03 19.48 -13.12
N ASP A 124 -3.41 18.43 -12.39
CA ASP A 124 -2.82 17.09 -12.53
C ASP A 124 -3.60 16.15 -13.47
N LEU A 125 -4.93 16.27 -13.55
CA LEU A 125 -5.76 15.44 -14.45
C LEU A 125 -5.97 16.10 -15.82
N GLY A 126 -5.69 17.39 -15.94
CA GLY A 126 -6.10 18.21 -17.08
C GLY A 126 -7.63 18.34 -17.15
N HIS A 127 -8.13 18.61 -18.35
CA HIS A 127 -9.58 18.61 -18.61
C HIS A 127 -10.15 17.19 -18.50
N PHE A 128 -11.36 17.07 -17.95
CA PHE A 128 -12.11 15.82 -17.88
C PHE A 128 -13.62 16.07 -17.94
N ALA A 129 -14.36 15.02 -18.26
CA ALA A 129 -15.82 14.98 -18.19
C ALA A 129 -16.28 13.80 -17.31
N ILE A 130 -17.39 14.00 -16.60
CA ILE A 130 -18.11 12.96 -15.87
C ILE A 130 -19.51 12.87 -16.44
N LYS A 131 -19.95 11.66 -16.79
CA LYS A 131 -21.30 11.42 -17.31
C LYS A 131 -22.05 10.41 -16.46
N ILE A 132 -23.31 10.69 -16.16
CA ILE A 132 -24.23 9.79 -15.49
C ILE A 132 -25.35 9.45 -16.46
N VAL A 133 -25.49 8.17 -16.78
CA VAL A 133 -26.44 7.67 -17.77
C VAL A 133 -27.44 6.73 -17.11
N ASP A 134 -28.71 6.91 -17.42
CA ASP A 134 -29.78 6.03 -16.93
C ASP A 134 -29.89 4.77 -17.80
N GLY A 135 -30.05 3.63 -17.15
CA GLY A 135 -30.45 2.40 -17.82
C GLY A 135 -31.86 2.51 -18.41
N PRO A 136 -32.14 1.80 -19.51
CA PRO A 136 -33.41 1.92 -20.26
C PRO A 136 -34.64 1.47 -19.46
N ASP A 137 -34.46 0.61 -18.46
CA ASP A 137 -35.54 -0.01 -17.69
C ASP A 137 -35.84 0.69 -16.35
N ASN A 138 -35.19 1.82 -16.07
CA ASN A 138 -35.39 2.55 -14.82
C ASN A 138 -36.83 3.04 -14.67
N ARG A 139 -37.38 2.89 -13.45
CA ARG A 139 -38.75 3.29 -13.12
C ARG A 139 -38.77 4.27 -11.96
N ILE A 140 -39.75 5.16 -11.99
CA ILE A 140 -39.95 6.19 -10.96
C ILE A 140 -40.99 5.69 -9.96
N PRO A 141 -40.80 5.92 -8.66
CA PRO A 141 -41.77 5.52 -7.64
C PRO A 141 -43.18 6.00 -7.89
N LYS A 142 -44.14 5.07 -7.87
CA LYS A 142 -45.58 5.38 -8.01
C LYS A 142 -46.17 6.10 -6.79
N ILE A 143 -45.42 6.17 -5.68
CA ILE A 143 -45.82 6.81 -4.42
C ILE A 143 -44.76 7.86 -4.07
N THR A 144 -45.14 9.15 -4.00
CA THR A 144 -45.22 9.99 -2.77
C THR A 144 -45.63 11.45 -3.10
N ALA A 145 -46.62 11.68 -3.99
CA ALA A 145 -47.10 13.04 -4.28
C ALA A 145 -47.86 13.71 -3.11
N VAL A 146 -48.07 13.01 -1.99
CA VAL A 146 -49.03 13.43 -0.94
C VAL A 146 -48.37 13.89 0.37
N LYS A 147 -47.11 13.55 0.64
CA LYS A 147 -46.42 13.95 1.90
C LYS A 147 -45.36 15.05 1.75
N MET A 148 -44.86 15.30 0.55
CA MET A 148 -43.79 16.26 0.27
C MET A 148 -44.35 17.37 -0.61
N GLN A 149 -44.71 18.50 0.02
CA GLN A 149 -45.40 19.64 -0.59
C GLN A 149 -44.49 20.45 -1.54
N MET A 150 -44.29 19.93 -2.75
CA MET A 150 -43.51 20.46 -3.89
C MET A 150 -42.32 19.56 -4.19
N HIS A 151 -42.54 18.61 -5.12
CA HIS A 151 -41.46 17.82 -5.68
C HIS A 151 -41.01 18.37 -7.04
N PRO A 152 -39.69 18.40 -7.29
CA PRO A 152 -39.15 18.52 -8.64
C PRO A 152 -39.49 17.27 -9.48
N ASP A 153 -39.28 17.35 -10.80
CA ASP A 153 -39.63 16.28 -11.72
C ASP A 153 -38.76 15.05 -11.47
N LEU A 154 -39.32 14.00 -10.86
CA LEU A 154 -38.59 12.76 -10.54
C LEU A 154 -38.12 11.98 -11.79
N ARG A 155 -38.53 12.38 -13.00
CA ARG A 155 -37.94 11.90 -14.27
C ARG A 155 -36.56 12.48 -14.53
N LYS A 156 -36.22 13.59 -13.86
CA LYS A 156 -34.96 14.31 -14.00
C LYS A 156 -34.06 14.05 -12.80
N THR A 157 -32.76 14.18 -13.02
CA THR A 157 -31.77 14.08 -11.96
C THR A 157 -31.78 15.35 -11.12
N GLN A 158 -31.94 15.20 -9.82
CA GLN A 158 -31.90 16.31 -8.88
C GLN A 158 -30.45 16.62 -8.54
N TYR A 159 -30.10 17.89 -8.33
CA TYR A 159 -28.70 18.27 -8.13
C TYR A 159 -28.51 19.35 -7.07
N TRP A 160 -27.32 19.38 -6.51
CA TRP A 160 -26.85 20.47 -5.67
C TRP A 160 -25.34 20.61 -5.80
N GLY A 161 -24.88 21.82 -6.11
CA GLY A 161 -23.47 22.16 -6.08
C GLY A 161 -23.21 23.23 -5.04
N HIS A 162 -22.20 23.03 -4.21
CA HIS A 162 -21.81 23.95 -3.16
C HIS A 162 -20.28 24.07 -3.05
N LEU A 163 -19.82 25.18 -2.50
CA LEU A 163 -18.42 25.33 -2.12
C LEU A 163 -18.23 24.71 -0.72
N VAL A 164 -17.42 23.67 -0.65
CA VAL A 164 -16.99 23.03 0.60
C VAL A 164 -15.52 23.38 0.80
N PRO A 165 -15.13 23.91 1.97
CA PRO A 165 -13.73 24.18 2.27
C PRO A 165 -12.85 22.94 2.10
N ASP A 166 -11.61 23.17 1.67
CA ASP A 166 -10.63 22.10 1.55
C ASP A 166 -10.45 21.39 2.90
N GLY A 167 -10.40 20.06 2.88
CA GLY A 167 -10.31 19.24 4.07
C GLY A 167 -11.65 18.88 4.74
N ASP A 168 -12.78 19.45 4.31
CA ASP A 168 -14.12 19.07 4.80
C ASP A 168 -14.89 18.15 3.83
N ILE A 169 -14.42 17.94 2.61
CA ILE A 169 -15.10 17.11 1.58
C ILE A 169 -15.40 15.68 2.06
N TRP A 170 -14.54 15.10 2.91
CA TRP A 170 -14.76 13.75 3.46
C TRP A 170 -16.02 13.65 4.33
N ARG A 171 -16.53 14.79 4.82
CA ARG A 171 -17.79 14.89 5.57
C ARG A 171 -19.02 14.92 4.67
N ALA A 172 -18.92 14.54 3.40
CA ALA A 172 -19.98 14.58 2.39
C ALA A 172 -21.37 14.14 2.88
N LYS A 173 -21.44 13.15 3.79
CA LYS A 173 -22.69 12.68 4.41
C LYS A 173 -23.35 13.72 5.33
N ASP A 174 -22.55 14.51 6.04
CA ASP A 174 -22.99 15.44 7.08
C ASP A 174 -23.17 16.87 6.55
N ILE A 175 -22.68 17.15 5.32
CA ILE A 175 -22.76 18.47 4.68
C ILE A 175 -24.22 18.86 4.36
N PRO A 176 -24.99 18.07 3.58
CA PRO A 176 -26.42 18.31 3.44
C PRO A 176 -27.12 17.87 4.73
N SER A 177 -27.94 18.74 5.32
CA SER A 177 -28.76 18.29 6.45
C SER A 177 -29.72 17.16 6.00
N PRO A 178 -30.01 16.16 6.83
CA PRO A 178 -30.79 14.99 6.41
C PRO A 178 -32.12 15.31 5.69
N PRO A 179 -32.91 16.33 6.10
CA PRO A 179 -34.12 16.72 5.35
C PRO A 179 -33.85 17.20 3.92
N PHE A 180 -32.69 17.80 3.64
CA PHE A 180 -32.30 18.25 2.30
C PHE A 180 -31.97 17.08 1.37
N LEU A 181 -31.54 15.94 1.92
CA LEU A 181 -31.26 14.74 1.11
C LEU A 181 -32.53 14.17 0.48
N PHE A 182 -33.73 14.41 1.03
CA PHE A 182 -34.97 13.95 0.38
C PHE A 182 -35.42 14.82 -0.79
N ASN A 183 -34.96 16.08 -0.84
CA ASN A 183 -35.38 17.04 -1.84
C ASN A 183 -34.27 18.06 -2.09
N LEU A 184 -33.35 17.74 -3.00
CA LEU A 184 -32.31 18.67 -3.39
C LEU A 184 -32.91 19.91 -4.10
N PRO A 185 -32.33 21.10 -3.90
CA PRO A 185 -32.91 22.35 -4.39
C PRO A 185 -32.74 22.61 -5.89
N ASN A 186 -32.02 21.77 -6.64
CA ASN A 186 -31.62 22.02 -8.03
C ASN A 186 -30.90 23.35 -8.21
N GLN A 187 -29.86 23.57 -7.40
CA GLN A 187 -29.08 24.80 -7.39
C GLN A 187 -27.60 24.51 -7.53
N MET A 188 -26.94 25.31 -8.36
CA MET A 188 -25.49 25.33 -8.52
C MET A 188 -24.96 26.66 -8.00
N HIS A 189 -24.20 26.64 -6.92
CA HIS A 189 -23.55 27.86 -6.42
C HIS A 189 -22.29 28.18 -7.23
N GLU A 190 -21.94 29.46 -7.33
CA GLU A 190 -20.66 29.88 -7.91
C GLU A 190 -19.50 29.26 -7.12
N ASN A 191 -18.43 28.87 -7.83
CA ASN A 191 -17.24 28.22 -7.25
C ASN A 191 -17.53 26.90 -6.52
N SER A 192 -18.60 26.19 -6.89
CA SER A 192 -18.85 24.86 -6.33
C SER A 192 -17.68 23.92 -6.62
N ASN A 193 -17.24 23.20 -5.60
CA ASN A 193 -16.26 22.11 -5.71
C ASN A 193 -16.82 20.78 -5.19
N PHE A 194 -18.03 20.79 -4.62
CA PHE A 194 -18.77 19.64 -4.15
C PHE A 194 -20.11 19.55 -4.87
N TYR A 195 -20.42 18.37 -5.40
CA TYR A 195 -21.58 18.13 -6.25
C TYR A 195 -22.32 16.88 -5.78
N ILE A 196 -23.63 16.99 -5.59
CA ILE A 196 -24.53 15.86 -5.35
C ILE A 196 -25.48 15.73 -6.53
N PHE A 197 -25.59 14.52 -7.07
CA PHE A 197 -26.62 14.14 -8.03
C PHE A 197 -27.49 13.07 -7.39
N GLN A 198 -28.80 13.33 -7.31
CA GLN A 198 -29.76 12.45 -6.67
C GLN A 198 -30.76 11.92 -7.70
N LYS A 199 -31.01 10.61 -7.63
CA LYS A 199 -32.04 9.91 -8.38
C LYS A 199 -32.93 9.12 -7.42
N MET A 200 -34.24 9.16 -7.65
CA MET A 200 -35.23 8.41 -6.88
C MET A 200 -35.89 7.38 -7.81
N VAL A 201 -35.64 6.09 -7.55
CA VAL A 201 -36.00 4.99 -8.46
C VAL A 201 -36.62 3.79 -7.75
N GLU A 202 -37.45 3.03 -8.46
CA GLU A 202 -37.90 1.70 -8.06
C GLU A 202 -36.94 0.64 -8.59
N ALA A 203 -36.62 -0.37 -7.78
CA ALA A 203 -35.89 -1.54 -8.26
C ALA A 203 -36.75 -2.40 -9.23
N PRO A 204 -36.16 -3.03 -10.25
CA PRO A 204 -34.73 -2.97 -10.63
C PRO A 204 -34.38 -1.64 -11.33
N PHE A 205 -33.14 -1.20 -11.13
CA PHE A 205 -32.59 0.00 -11.76
C PHE A 205 -31.11 -0.19 -12.12
N GLN A 206 -30.61 0.62 -13.05
CA GLN A 206 -29.20 0.70 -13.44
C GLN A 206 -28.81 2.14 -13.77
N PHE A 207 -27.58 2.51 -13.42
CA PHE A 207 -26.96 3.76 -13.87
C PHE A 207 -25.49 3.51 -14.15
N ASP A 208 -24.97 4.14 -15.20
CA ASP A 208 -23.56 4.09 -15.53
C ASP A 208 -22.93 5.47 -15.26
N ILE A 209 -21.78 5.48 -14.59
CA ILE A 209 -21.01 6.69 -14.32
C ILE A 209 -19.67 6.57 -15.04
N PHE A 210 -19.48 7.44 -16.05
CA PHE A 210 -18.25 7.49 -16.84
C PHE A 210 -17.38 8.64 -16.36
N PHE A 211 -16.07 8.40 -16.27
CA PHE A 211 -15.04 9.42 -16.14
C PHE A 211 -14.18 9.40 -17.40
N GLU A 212 -14.04 10.54 -18.06
CA GLU A 212 -13.39 10.68 -19.35
C GLU A 212 -12.29 11.74 -19.25
N SER A 213 -11.03 11.37 -19.51
CA SER A 213 -9.94 12.35 -19.57
C SER A 213 -9.93 13.04 -20.93
N GLY A 214 -9.85 14.37 -20.95
CA GLY A 214 -9.75 15.18 -22.17
C GLY A 214 -8.44 14.98 -22.96
N SER A 215 -7.45 14.32 -22.36
CA SER A 215 -6.22 13.88 -23.05
C SER A 215 -6.35 12.50 -23.72
N SER A 216 -7.47 11.81 -23.53
CA SER A 216 -7.69 10.48 -24.06
C SER A 216 -8.01 10.51 -25.56
N PRO A 217 -7.31 9.71 -26.39
CA PRO A 217 -7.54 9.68 -27.85
C PRO A 217 -8.69 8.78 -28.30
N VAL A 218 -9.45 8.16 -27.39
CA VAL A 218 -10.48 7.15 -27.67
C VAL A 218 -11.79 7.54 -26.98
N HIS A 219 -12.97 7.12 -27.50
CA HIS A 219 -14.30 7.49 -26.98
C HIS A 219 -15.26 6.33 -26.56
N ILE A 220 -15.91 6.36 -25.37
CA ILE A 220 -16.81 5.28 -24.88
C ILE A 220 -18.22 5.46 -25.46
N GLU A 221 -18.77 4.41 -26.10
CA GLU A 221 -20.19 4.31 -26.44
C GLU A 221 -20.96 3.59 -25.32
N VAL A 222 -22.10 4.19 -24.95
CA VAL A 222 -23.00 3.79 -23.85
C VAL A 222 -23.65 2.41 -24.05
N ASP A 223 -23.60 1.85 -25.27
CA ASP A 223 -24.46 0.71 -25.67
C ASP A 223 -23.75 -0.66 -25.73
N LYS A 224 -22.55 -0.79 -25.14
CA LYS A 224 -21.85 -2.08 -25.04
C LYS A 224 -22.04 -2.68 -23.66
N SER A 225 -22.65 -3.87 -23.61
CA SER A 225 -22.63 -4.72 -22.41
C SER A 225 -21.18 -5.09 -22.08
N TYR A 226 -20.63 -4.52 -21.01
CA TYR A 226 -19.29 -4.86 -20.50
C TYR A 226 -19.35 -6.19 -19.74
N THR A 227 -19.62 -7.28 -20.45
CA THR A 227 -19.62 -8.65 -19.92
C THR A 227 -18.35 -9.36 -20.37
N ASP A 228 -17.19 -8.96 -19.86
CA ASP A 228 -15.92 -9.67 -20.10
C ASP A 228 -15.23 -10.13 -18.80
N VAL A 229 -15.89 -9.98 -17.65
CA VAL A 229 -15.40 -10.60 -16.41
C VAL A 229 -16.04 -11.98 -16.31
N ASP A 230 -15.27 -13.03 -16.66
CA ASP A 230 -15.71 -14.42 -16.53
C ASP A 230 -16.17 -14.66 -15.08
N GLU A 231 -17.45 -14.97 -14.89
CA GLU A 231 -18.04 -15.15 -13.56
C GLU A 231 -17.41 -16.34 -12.82
N ASN A 232 -16.68 -17.23 -13.50
CA ASN A 232 -16.16 -18.48 -12.96
C ASN A 232 -14.78 -18.40 -12.26
N GLU A 233 -14.04 -17.29 -12.33
CA GLU A 233 -12.75 -17.17 -11.62
C GLU A 233 -12.90 -16.52 -10.23
N GLU A 234 -12.45 -17.21 -9.17
CA GLU A 234 -12.39 -16.70 -7.81
C GLU A 234 -11.11 -15.87 -7.62
N TYR A 235 -11.26 -14.57 -7.33
CA TYR A 235 -10.14 -13.70 -6.96
C TYR A 235 -10.21 -13.40 -5.48
N PHE A 236 -9.12 -13.67 -4.76
CA PHE A 236 -9.09 -13.61 -3.31
C PHE A 236 -9.02 -12.17 -2.82
N TRP A 237 -9.92 -11.80 -1.91
CA TRP A 237 -9.90 -10.52 -1.22
C TRP A 237 -9.92 -10.70 0.30
N ASP A 238 -9.09 -9.95 1.01
CA ASP A 238 -8.99 -9.95 2.47
C ASP A 238 -10.00 -8.97 3.09
N LYS A 239 -10.85 -9.49 3.98
CA LYS A 239 -11.85 -8.72 4.75
C LYS A 239 -11.20 -7.76 5.76
N SER A 240 -9.93 -7.94 6.12
CA SER A 240 -9.22 -7.11 7.11
C SER A 240 -9.10 -5.64 6.69
N MET A 241 -8.90 -5.37 5.39
CA MET A 241 -8.77 -4.01 4.84
C MET A 241 -10.07 -3.18 4.88
N GLN A 242 -11.21 -3.79 5.24
CA GLN A 242 -12.49 -3.09 5.41
C GLN A 242 -12.77 -2.68 6.86
N ALA A 243 -12.14 -3.36 7.83
CA ALA A 243 -12.43 -3.17 9.25
C ALA A 243 -11.56 -2.08 9.89
N ASP A 244 -10.38 -1.80 9.33
CA ASP A 244 -9.51 -0.74 9.80
C ASP A 244 -8.96 0.09 8.63
N PRO A 245 -9.41 1.34 8.44
CA PRO A 245 -8.76 2.25 7.49
C PRO A 245 -7.37 2.70 7.94
N GLN A 246 -6.97 2.34 9.16
CA GLN A 246 -5.65 2.59 9.67
C GLN A 246 -4.75 1.47 9.19
N LEU A 247 -3.76 1.83 8.38
CA LEU A 247 -2.69 0.92 8.02
C LEU A 247 -1.74 0.85 9.23
N THR A 248 -1.56 -0.35 9.78
CA THR A 248 -0.56 -0.58 10.82
C THR A 248 0.70 -1.20 10.22
N SER A 249 1.88 -0.76 10.69
CA SER A 249 3.16 -1.25 10.19
C SER A 249 3.35 -2.77 10.42
N PRO A 250 2.87 -3.38 11.52
CA PRO A 250 2.92 -4.83 11.71
C PRO A 250 1.98 -5.63 10.79
N ASP A 251 0.76 -5.14 10.55
CA ASP A 251 -0.22 -5.87 9.73
C ASP A 251 0.16 -5.85 8.25
N GLU A 252 0.71 -4.72 7.80
CA GLU A 252 1.12 -4.54 6.40
C GLU A 252 2.08 -5.64 5.94
N GLY A 253 3.07 -6.01 6.75
CA GLY A 253 4.02 -7.06 6.38
C GLY A 253 3.34 -8.39 6.05
N PHE A 254 2.22 -8.71 6.71
CA PHE A 254 1.43 -9.91 6.41
C PHE A 254 0.56 -9.74 5.17
N HIS A 255 -0.09 -8.59 4.98
CA HIS A 255 -0.85 -8.31 3.76
C HIS A 255 0.01 -8.47 2.51
N GLN A 256 1.26 -8.00 2.59
CA GLN A 256 2.20 -8.06 1.47
C GLN A 256 2.71 -9.47 1.15
N LEU A 257 2.58 -10.44 2.05
CA LEU A 257 2.84 -11.85 1.71
C LEU A 257 1.81 -12.40 0.72
N LEU A 258 0.55 -11.98 0.84
CA LEU A 258 -0.53 -12.36 -0.06
C LEU A 258 -0.53 -11.52 -1.33
N ILE A 259 -0.49 -10.19 -1.19
CA ILE A 259 -0.48 -9.26 -2.32
C ILE A 259 0.73 -9.55 -3.20
N GLY A 260 1.92 -9.76 -2.63
CA GLY A 260 3.12 -10.04 -3.42
C GLY A 260 3.08 -11.36 -4.19
N HIS A 261 2.24 -12.31 -3.80
CA HIS A 261 2.01 -13.54 -4.57
C HIS A 261 1.06 -13.31 -5.75
N TRP A 262 0.07 -12.44 -5.59
CA TRP A 262 -0.89 -12.06 -6.62
C TRP A 262 -0.30 -11.04 -7.62
N ASP A 263 0.23 -9.94 -7.09
CA ASP A 263 0.83 -8.83 -7.82
C ASP A 263 2.09 -8.33 -7.10
N ASN A 264 3.23 -8.84 -7.56
CA ASN A 264 4.52 -8.54 -6.96
C ASN A 264 4.82 -7.03 -7.02
N ASP A 265 4.61 -6.41 -8.17
CA ASP A 265 4.95 -5.00 -8.38
C ASP A 265 4.05 -4.04 -7.57
N LEU A 266 2.76 -4.35 -7.42
CA LEU A 266 1.87 -3.62 -6.50
C LEU A 266 2.39 -3.74 -5.05
N SER A 267 2.84 -4.94 -4.66
CA SER A 267 3.43 -5.15 -3.34
C SER A 267 4.70 -4.32 -3.14
N LEU A 268 5.58 -4.28 -4.13
CA LEU A 268 6.80 -3.46 -4.08
C LEU A 268 6.47 -1.96 -3.98
N ASP A 269 5.45 -1.48 -4.69
CA ASP A 269 4.99 -0.09 -4.60
C ASP A 269 4.50 0.26 -3.18
N ILE A 270 3.74 -0.63 -2.53
CA ILE A 270 3.25 -0.45 -1.15
C ILE A 270 4.41 -0.50 -0.15
N ILE A 271 5.29 -1.50 -0.25
CA ILE A 271 6.48 -1.65 0.60
C ILE A 271 7.36 -0.39 0.51
N LYS A 272 7.60 0.11 -0.70
CA LYS A 272 8.38 1.33 -0.92
C LYS A 272 7.75 2.54 -0.25
N HIS A 273 6.42 2.68 -0.33
CA HIS A 273 5.72 3.78 0.33
C HIS A 273 5.94 3.75 1.85
N TRP A 274 5.74 2.60 2.48
CA TRP A 274 5.99 2.42 3.92
C TRP A 274 7.43 2.71 4.33
N ILE A 275 8.40 2.21 3.55
CA ILE A 275 9.82 2.46 3.83
C ILE A 275 10.17 3.95 3.67
N SER A 276 9.48 4.68 2.79
CA SER A 276 9.68 6.12 2.63
C SER A 276 9.26 6.92 3.87
N LEU A 277 8.35 6.39 4.69
CA LEU A 277 7.88 6.99 5.96
C LEU A 277 8.88 6.82 7.10
N ILE A 278 9.91 5.97 6.94
CA ILE A 278 11.00 5.87 7.92
C ILE A 278 11.72 7.21 7.98
N ASP A 279 11.73 7.83 9.17
CA ASP A 279 12.33 9.14 9.38
C ASP A 279 13.86 9.09 9.35
N ASN A 280 14.49 10.24 9.60
CA ASN A 280 15.96 10.36 9.59
C ASN A 280 16.63 9.66 10.78
N ASP A 281 15.89 9.43 11.88
CA ASP A 281 16.40 8.68 13.03
C ASP A 281 16.14 7.17 12.92
N GLY A 282 15.34 6.74 11.93
CA GLY A 282 15.00 5.35 11.63
C GLY A 282 13.67 4.88 12.21
N TRP A 283 12.88 5.77 12.80
CA TRP A 283 11.55 5.45 13.32
C TRP A 283 10.49 5.51 12.21
N VAL A 284 9.45 4.68 12.37
CA VAL A 284 8.21 4.74 11.57
C VAL A 284 7.03 4.53 12.52
N ALA A 285 5.97 5.34 12.35
CA ALA A 285 4.80 5.24 13.22
C ALA A 285 4.07 3.91 13.02
N ARG A 286 3.54 3.38 14.14
CA ARG A 286 2.85 2.08 14.16
C ARG A 286 1.54 2.10 13.41
N GLU A 287 0.80 3.19 13.54
CA GLU A 287 -0.49 3.43 12.89
C GLU A 287 -0.36 4.73 12.09
N GLN A 288 -0.68 4.66 10.80
CA GLN A 288 -0.66 5.82 9.91
C GLN A 288 -2.03 6.49 9.90
N ILE A 289 -2.20 7.53 10.71
CA ILE A 289 -3.46 8.29 10.84
C ILE A 289 -3.32 9.61 10.07
N LEU A 290 -3.55 9.55 8.77
CA LEU A 290 -3.31 10.66 7.85
C LEU A 290 -4.62 11.40 7.49
N GLY A 291 -4.70 12.68 7.85
CA GLY A 291 -5.84 13.55 7.56
C GLY A 291 -7.01 13.41 8.53
N GLU A 292 -7.96 14.34 8.43
CA GLU A 292 -9.12 14.41 9.35
C GLU A 292 -10.11 13.25 9.15
N GLU A 293 -10.26 12.73 7.92
CA GLU A 293 -11.10 11.56 7.65
C GLU A 293 -10.65 10.35 8.49
N ALA A 294 -9.34 10.05 8.51
CA ALA A 294 -8.77 8.98 9.31
C ALA A 294 -8.87 9.27 10.82
N ARG A 295 -8.52 10.49 11.25
CA ARG A 295 -8.62 10.90 12.68
C ARG A 295 -10.04 10.76 13.23
N SER A 296 -11.07 11.01 12.42
CA SER A 296 -12.47 10.87 12.82
C SER A 296 -12.87 9.46 13.27
N LYS A 297 -12.08 8.45 12.89
CA LYS A 297 -12.30 7.05 13.24
C LYS A 297 -11.50 6.59 14.46
N VAL A 298 -10.60 7.45 14.98
CA VAL A 298 -9.68 7.09 16.06
C VAL A 298 -9.94 7.97 17.28
N PRO A 299 -10.21 7.39 18.47
CA PRO A 299 -10.31 8.16 19.71
C PRO A 299 -9.08 9.04 19.92
N HIS A 300 -9.28 10.26 20.42
CA HIS A 300 -8.26 11.30 20.49
C HIS A 300 -7.00 10.84 21.26
N GLU A 301 -7.16 10.02 22.29
CA GLU A 301 -6.08 9.43 23.09
C GLU A 301 -5.13 8.50 22.31
N PHE A 302 -5.56 7.93 21.19
CA PHE A 302 -4.76 7.00 20.36
C PHE A 302 -4.18 7.67 19.11
N GLN A 303 -4.56 8.90 18.79
CA GLN A 303 -4.07 9.58 17.59
C GLN A 303 -2.59 9.96 17.66
N THR A 304 -2.09 10.27 18.87
CA THR A 304 -0.69 10.68 19.05
C THR A 304 0.24 9.47 18.99
N GLN A 305 1.19 9.51 18.05
CA GLN A 305 2.21 8.48 17.86
C GLN A 305 3.49 8.83 18.63
N TYR A 306 4.18 7.83 19.18
CA TYR A 306 5.35 8.03 20.05
C TYR A 306 6.63 7.42 19.43
N PRO A 307 7.66 8.23 19.12
CA PRO A 307 8.89 7.77 18.44
C PRO A 307 9.79 6.77 19.16
N HIS A 308 9.47 6.43 20.41
CA HIS A 308 10.18 5.43 21.20
C HIS A 308 9.44 4.09 21.27
N TYR A 309 8.23 4.00 20.70
CA TYR A 309 7.47 2.76 20.62
C TYR A 309 7.83 2.03 19.33
N ALA A 310 8.19 0.76 19.46
CA ALA A 310 8.54 -0.12 18.35
C ALA A 310 7.44 -1.17 18.12
N ASN A 311 7.44 -1.74 16.93
CA ASN A 311 6.51 -2.81 16.57
C ASN A 311 7.26 -3.93 15.82
N PRO A 312 6.67 -5.13 15.73
CA PRO A 312 7.23 -6.19 14.91
C PRO A 312 7.58 -5.70 13.49
N PRO A 313 8.84 -5.86 13.02
CA PRO A 313 9.29 -5.38 11.72
C PRO A 313 8.86 -6.33 10.57
N THR A 314 7.57 -6.63 10.48
CA THR A 314 7.00 -7.62 9.55
C THR A 314 7.17 -7.24 8.08
N LEU A 315 7.39 -5.97 7.75
CA LEU A 315 7.79 -5.54 6.39
C LEU A 315 9.04 -6.26 5.88
N PHE A 316 9.97 -6.64 6.78
CA PHE A 316 11.12 -7.45 6.40
C PHE A 316 10.70 -8.86 5.92
N MET A 317 9.60 -9.42 6.42
CA MET A 317 9.05 -10.70 5.95
C MET A 317 8.55 -10.59 4.51
N ALA A 318 7.85 -9.52 4.18
CA ALA A 318 7.39 -9.25 2.83
C ALA A 318 8.56 -9.09 1.85
N ILE A 319 9.65 -8.43 2.28
CA ILE A 319 10.86 -8.29 1.49
C ILE A 319 11.55 -9.65 1.28
N GLU A 320 11.70 -10.48 2.33
CA GLU A 320 12.24 -11.84 2.17
C GLU A 320 11.41 -12.67 1.18
N ALA A 321 10.07 -12.60 1.27
CA ALA A 321 9.20 -13.29 0.33
C ALA A 321 9.39 -12.79 -1.12
N PHE A 322 9.64 -11.49 -1.31
CA PHE A 322 10.04 -10.96 -2.61
C PHE A 322 11.40 -11.52 -3.08
N LEU A 323 12.41 -11.56 -2.21
CA LEU A 323 13.72 -12.11 -2.55
C LEU A 323 13.63 -13.58 -2.97
N GLU A 324 12.83 -14.38 -2.27
CA GLU A 324 12.56 -15.77 -2.63
C GLU A 324 11.89 -15.89 -4.01
N ARG A 325 10.86 -15.07 -4.29
CA ARG A 325 10.23 -15.04 -5.62
C ARG A 325 11.22 -14.65 -6.71
N LEU A 326 12.09 -13.67 -6.45
CA LEU A 326 13.10 -13.19 -7.38
C LEU A 326 14.14 -14.27 -7.70
N ASP A 327 14.62 -14.99 -6.69
CA ASP A 327 15.56 -16.11 -6.88
C ASP A 327 14.91 -17.22 -7.72
N ASN A 328 13.68 -17.62 -7.37
CA ASN A 328 12.92 -18.64 -8.09
C ASN A 328 12.69 -18.26 -9.57
N ALA A 329 12.39 -16.98 -9.82
CA ALA A 329 12.23 -16.45 -11.18
C ALA A 329 13.54 -16.45 -11.97
N THR A 330 14.67 -16.25 -11.29
CA THR A 330 16.02 -16.28 -11.90
C THR A 330 16.49 -17.71 -12.21
N GLU A 331 16.13 -18.68 -11.36
CA GLU A 331 16.47 -20.10 -11.52
C GLU A 331 15.59 -20.81 -12.57
N SER A 332 14.33 -20.39 -12.69
CA SER A 332 13.40 -20.92 -13.68
C SER A 332 13.79 -20.43 -15.08
N GLN A 333 14.01 -21.35 -16.04
CA GLN A 333 14.31 -20.97 -17.43
C GLN A 333 13.22 -20.04 -17.99
N PRO A 334 13.56 -19.05 -18.84
CA PRO A 334 12.66 -17.95 -19.17
C PRO A 334 11.35 -18.45 -19.80
N GLN A 335 10.26 -18.37 -19.03
CA GLN A 335 8.91 -18.42 -19.58
C GLN A 335 8.70 -17.17 -20.45
N GLN A 336 8.23 -17.37 -21.69
CA GLN A 336 7.95 -16.37 -22.73
C GLN A 336 8.82 -15.10 -22.67
N PHE A 337 9.83 -15.03 -23.55
CA PHE A 337 10.64 -13.82 -23.72
C PHE A 337 9.76 -12.61 -24.10
N VAL A 338 9.43 -11.77 -23.11
CA VAL A 338 8.87 -10.45 -23.34
C VAL A 338 10.04 -9.52 -23.69
N PRO A 339 10.06 -8.88 -24.87
CA PRO A 339 11.09 -7.92 -25.21
C PRO A 339 11.22 -6.86 -24.12
N GLN A 340 12.46 -6.58 -23.69
CA GLN A 340 12.73 -5.76 -22.52
C GLN A 340 12.18 -4.33 -22.61
N ASP A 341 12.09 -3.77 -23.83
CA ASP A 341 11.47 -2.46 -24.05
C ASP A 341 9.96 -2.50 -23.72
N ILE A 342 9.26 -3.55 -24.16
CA ILE A 342 7.82 -3.76 -23.88
C ILE A 342 7.59 -3.96 -22.39
N LEU A 343 8.44 -4.75 -21.72
CA LEU A 343 8.37 -5.02 -20.29
C LEU A 343 8.30 -3.72 -19.47
N THR A 344 9.09 -2.71 -19.85
CA THR A 344 9.17 -1.44 -19.10
C THR A 344 8.11 -0.41 -19.46
N THR A 345 7.51 -0.46 -20.65
CA THR A 345 6.54 0.57 -21.08
C THR A 345 5.09 0.12 -21.04
N THR A 346 4.82 -1.19 -21.00
CA THR A 346 3.47 -1.73 -21.10
C THR A 346 2.63 -1.48 -19.84
N THR A 347 1.35 -1.19 -20.03
CA THR A 347 0.32 -1.15 -18.97
C THR A 347 -0.52 -2.42 -18.95
N ASP A 348 -0.08 -3.48 -19.62
CA ASP A 348 -0.76 -4.79 -19.66
C ASP A 348 -0.81 -5.42 -18.27
N SER A 349 -2.03 -5.73 -17.82
CA SER A 349 -2.33 -6.36 -16.53
C SER A 349 -1.68 -7.72 -16.32
N SER A 350 -1.25 -8.41 -17.39
CA SER A 350 -0.53 -9.69 -17.29
C SER A 350 0.98 -9.53 -17.04
N ILE A 351 1.55 -8.38 -17.40
CA ILE A 351 2.99 -8.11 -17.29
C ILE A 351 3.31 -7.27 -16.07
N LEU A 352 2.46 -6.27 -15.77
CA LEU A 352 2.61 -5.40 -14.61
C LEU A 352 2.91 -6.16 -13.30
N PRO A 353 2.21 -7.27 -12.97
CA PRO A 353 2.39 -8.00 -11.71
C PRO A 353 3.75 -8.67 -11.52
N ILE A 354 4.53 -8.88 -12.58
CA ILE A 354 5.76 -9.71 -12.55
C ILE A 354 6.99 -8.98 -13.06
N ARG A 355 6.89 -7.68 -13.35
CA ARG A 355 7.94 -6.93 -14.04
C ARG A 355 9.27 -6.92 -13.29
N HIS A 356 9.25 -6.71 -11.97
CA HIS A 356 10.49 -6.77 -11.18
C HIS A 356 11.06 -8.19 -11.04
N LEU A 357 10.24 -9.23 -11.24
CA LEU A 357 10.72 -10.62 -11.28
C LEU A 357 11.38 -10.96 -12.63
N GLN A 358 11.01 -10.27 -13.71
CA GLN A 358 11.55 -10.48 -15.05
C GLN A 358 12.76 -9.60 -15.40
N ASP A 359 12.98 -8.48 -14.70
CA ASP A 359 14.15 -7.61 -14.90
C ASP A 359 14.96 -7.43 -13.61
N LEU A 360 16.11 -8.14 -13.54
CA LEU A 360 17.02 -8.08 -12.39
C LEU A 360 17.57 -6.68 -12.12
N ASN A 361 17.70 -5.81 -13.12
CA ASN A 361 18.16 -4.44 -12.90
C ASN A 361 17.09 -3.60 -12.21
N LEU A 362 15.81 -3.80 -12.55
CA LEU A 362 14.70 -3.18 -11.83
C LEU A 362 14.65 -3.67 -10.38
N ALA A 363 14.74 -4.99 -10.16
CA ALA A 363 14.81 -5.56 -8.81
C ALA A 363 15.98 -5.00 -7.98
N LYS A 364 17.20 -5.01 -8.52
CA LYS A 364 18.39 -4.44 -7.85
C LYS A 364 18.21 -2.95 -7.59
N SER A 365 17.66 -2.20 -8.54
CA SER A 365 17.41 -0.76 -8.34
C SER A 365 16.39 -0.49 -7.24
N PHE A 366 15.34 -1.32 -7.13
CA PHE A 366 14.36 -1.24 -6.05
C PHE A 366 15.03 -1.53 -4.69
N LEU A 367 15.78 -2.63 -4.59
CA LEU A 367 16.50 -3.01 -3.37
C LEU A 367 17.50 -1.92 -2.94
N ALA A 368 18.25 -1.35 -3.88
CA ALA A 368 19.23 -0.29 -3.62
C ALA A 368 18.56 0.99 -3.09
N GLU A 369 17.34 1.29 -3.55
CA GLU A 369 16.58 2.45 -3.09
C GLU A 369 16.11 2.30 -1.63
N ILE A 370 15.61 1.11 -1.26
CA ILE A 370 15.04 0.89 0.08
C ILE A 370 16.09 0.54 1.14
N TYR A 371 17.23 -0.04 0.74
CA TYR A 371 18.24 -0.57 1.65
C TYR A 371 18.77 0.45 2.69
N PRO A 372 19.11 1.72 2.33
CA PRO A 372 19.58 2.69 3.31
C PRO A 372 18.56 3.00 4.42
N LYS A 373 17.27 3.07 4.06
CA LYS A 373 16.17 3.33 5.01
C LYS A 373 15.95 2.14 5.94
N LEU A 374 15.96 0.91 5.41
CA LEU A 374 15.88 -0.32 6.20
C LEU A 374 17.06 -0.45 7.18
N ARG A 375 18.27 -0.09 6.73
CA ARG A 375 19.47 -0.07 7.59
C ARG A 375 19.34 0.97 8.70
N SER A 376 18.77 2.15 8.41
CA SER A 376 18.48 3.17 9.43
C SER A 376 17.47 2.64 10.46
N ASN A 377 16.39 2.02 9.99
CA ASN A 377 15.37 1.44 10.84
C ASN A 377 15.91 0.31 11.73
N TYR A 378 16.75 -0.57 11.20
CA TYR A 378 17.43 -1.60 12.00
C TYR A 378 18.33 -1.01 13.10
N LYS A 379 19.10 0.03 12.78
CA LYS A 379 19.95 0.73 13.77
C LYS A 379 19.10 1.38 14.86
N TRP A 380 18.02 2.05 14.48
CA TRP A 380 17.05 2.63 15.40
C TRP A 380 16.44 1.57 16.32
N PHE A 381 15.95 0.48 15.74
CA PHE A 381 15.30 -0.62 16.46
C PHE A 381 16.26 -1.24 17.48
N ARG A 382 17.50 -1.54 17.08
CA ARG A 382 18.53 -2.08 17.98
C ARG A 382 18.91 -1.14 19.11
N ARG A 383 19.03 0.16 18.81
CA ARG A 383 19.43 1.17 19.79
C ARG A 383 18.34 1.44 20.81
N THR A 384 17.08 1.55 20.35
CA THR A 384 15.94 1.93 21.20
C THR A 384 15.38 0.76 22.00
N GLN A 385 15.50 -0.46 21.48
CA GLN A 385 14.99 -1.67 22.14
C GLN A 385 16.11 -2.46 22.85
N TRP A 386 17.21 -1.80 23.20
CA TRP A 386 18.35 -2.42 23.88
C TRP A 386 18.02 -2.74 25.35
N GLY A 387 18.22 -3.98 25.78
CA GLY A 387 18.02 -4.40 27.17
C GLY A 387 19.20 -4.08 28.11
N GLU A 388 18.94 -3.83 29.39
CA GLU A 388 19.98 -3.57 30.39
C GLU A 388 20.67 -4.85 30.87
N ILE A 389 21.95 -5.04 30.49
CA ILE A 389 22.72 -6.26 30.81
C ILE A 389 23.76 -6.01 31.94
N LYS A 390 24.04 -4.74 32.31
CA LYS A 390 25.24 -4.40 33.10
C LYS A 390 25.05 -3.60 34.41
N GLU A 391 24.02 -2.76 34.58
CA GLU A 391 23.92 -1.87 35.75
C GLU A 391 22.50 -1.77 36.30
N TRP A 392 22.38 -1.66 37.64
CA TRP A 392 21.12 -1.40 38.36
C TRP A 392 20.91 0.13 38.48
N VAL A 393 20.59 0.83 37.40
CA VAL A 393 20.25 2.25 37.45
C VAL A 393 18.93 2.49 36.72
N ALA A 394 17.95 2.97 37.47
CA ALA A 394 16.57 3.08 37.05
C ALA A 394 16.33 4.17 35.98
N PHE A 395 15.85 3.78 34.80
CA PHE A 395 14.91 4.45 33.87
C PHE A 395 14.69 3.44 32.73
N SER A 396 13.53 3.00 32.24
CA SER A 396 12.16 3.54 32.17
C SER A 396 11.11 2.42 32.29
N LEU A 397 10.05 2.65 33.07
CA LEU A 397 8.81 1.89 32.99
C LEU A 397 8.11 2.18 31.66
N LEU A 398 8.17 1.23 30.74
CA LEU A 398 7.08 0.71 29.91
C LEU A 398 7.74 -0.04 28.74
N LEU A 399 7.50 -1.34 28.66
CA LEU A 399 7.88 -2.18 27.53
C LEU A 399 6.80 -2.01 26.47
N LEU A 400 7.05 -1.17 25.47
CA LEU A 400 6.08 -0.84 24.40
C LEU A 400 6.46 -1.48 23.08
N PHE A 401 6.80 -2.77 23.11
CA PHE A 401 6.73 -3.60 21.93
C PHE A 401 5.27 -4.06 21.77
N LYS A 402 4.48 -3.24 21.05
CA LYS A 402 3.02 -3.41 20.92
C LYS A 402 2.68 -4.20 19.67
N GLY A 403 2.75 -5.53 19.79
CA GLY A 403 2.24 -6.47 18.79
C GLY A 403 1.38 -7.60 19.37
N LEU A 404 1.48 -7.84 20.68
CA LEU A 404 0.70 -8.83 21.43
C LEU A 404 0.33 -8.21 22.79
N ASP A 405 -0.62 -7.27 22.76
CA ASP A 405 -0.87 -6.31 23.84
C ASP A 405 -1.27 -6.97 25.18
N ASP A 406 -1.92 -8.13 25.16
CA ASP A 406 -2.39 -8.87 26.33
C ASP A 406 -1.57 -10.14 26.64
N TYR A 407 -0.45 -10.37 25.92
CA TYR A 407 0.40 -11.52 26.18
C TYR A 407 1.04 -11.42 27.58
N PRO A 408 0.92 -12.46 28.44
CA PRO A 408 1.47 -12.40 29.80
C PRO A 408 2.98 -12.11 29.83
N ARG A 409 3.37 -11.05 30.54
CA ARG A 409 4.78 -10.64 30.78
C ARG A 409 5.12 -10.73 32.28
N PRO A 410 6.41 -10.70 32.66
CA PRO A 410 6.82 -10.67 34.07
C PRO A 410 6.09 -9.58 34.87
N THR A 411 5.66 -9.93 36.09
CA THR A 411 4.98 -9.03 37.01
C THR A 411 5.69 -9.06 38.37
N PRO A 412 6.09 -7.90 38.93
CA PRO A 412 6.00 -6.55 38.36
C PRO A 412 6.98 -6.33 37.18
N PRO A 413 6.71 -5.36 36.29
CA PRO A 413 7.62 -5.03 35.20
C PRO A 413 8.97 -4.53 35.72
N HIS A 414 10.07 -4.90 35.05
CA HIS A 414 11.44 -4.55 35.45
C HIS A 414 12.34 -4.19 34.25
N PRO A 415 13.19 -3.13 34.32
CA PRO A 415 14.07 -2.74 33.20
C PRO A 415 15.07 -3.83 32.75
N ALA A 416 15.44 -4.75 33.64
CA ALA A 416 16.32 -5.87 33.34
C ALA A 416 15.63 -7.04 32.60
N GLU A 417 14.37 -6.89 32.20
CA GLU A 417 13.70 -7.88 31.37
C GLU A 417 14.34 -8.01 29.98
N LEU A 418 14.53 -9.24 29.52
CA LEU A 418 15.00 -9.55 28.18
C LEU A 418 13.91 -10.32 27.44
N HIS A 419 13.44 -9.75 26.34
CA HIS A 419 12.29 -10.25 25.58
C HIS A 419 12.77 -11.11 24.41
N VAL A 420 12.43 -12.40 24.43
CA VAL A 420 12.93 -13.37 23.43
C VAL A 420 12.38 -13.09 22.03
N ASP A 421 11.11 -12.68 21.93
CA ASP A 421 10.46 -12.26 20.69
C ASP A 421 11.18 -11.07 20.06
N LEU A 422 11.49 -10.05 20.86
CA LEU A 422 12.25 -8.88 20.42
C LEU A 422 13.65 -9.27 19.91
N MET A 423 14.36 -10.16 20.60
CA MET A 423 15.68 -10.64 20.18
C MET A 423 15.60 -11.42 18.85
N CYS A 424 14.56 -12.24 18.67
CA CYS A 424 14.30 -12.93 17.40
C CYS A 424 14.07 -11.93 16.25
N TRP A 425 13.32 -10.85 16.48
CA TRP A 425 13.11 -9.81 15.48
C TRP A 425 14.41 -9.08 15.10
N VAL A 426 15.27 -8.75 16.06
CA VAL A 426 16.58 -8.16 15.77
C VAL A 426 17.43 -9.09 14.89
N GLY A 427 17.46 -10.38 15.22
CA GLY A 427 18.17 -11.39 14.43
C GLY A 427 17.61 -11.54 13.02
N PHE A 428 16.28 -11.52 12.88
CA PHE A 428 15.59 -11.56 11.61
C PHE A 428 15.94 -10.37 10.71
N MET A 429 15.82 -9.13 11.23
CA MET A 429 16.20 -7.92 10.49
C MET A 429 17.66 -7.96 10.03
N ALA A 430 18.58 -8.38 10.90
CA ALA A 430 20.00 -8.47 10.58
C ALA A 430 20.26 -9.46 9.42
N ARG A 431 19.62 -10.63 9.47
CA ARG A 431 19.70 -11.63 8.41
C ARG A 431 19.13 -11.10 7.10
N SER A 432 17.99 -10.41 7.15
CA SER A 432 17.37 -9.84 5.96
C SER A 432 18.20 -8.74 5.32
N LEU A 433 18.78 -7.84 6.11
CA LEU A 433 19.72 -6.84 5.58
C LEU A 433 20.92 -7.47 4.91
N ARG A 434 21.46 -8.56 5.46
CA ARG A 434 22.54 -9.32 4.80
C ARG A 434 22.06 -9.91 3.47
N ASN A 435 20.89 -10.55 3.45
CA ASN A 435 20.33 -11.17 2.24
C ASN A 435 20.10 -10.12 1.11
N ILE A 436 19.65 -8.91 1.46
CA ILE A 436 19.54 -7.79 0.52
C ILE A 436 20.92 -7.35 0.03
N ALA A 437 21.88 -7.16 0.94
CA ALA A 437 23.24 -6.73 0.60
C ALA A 437 23.97 -7.72 -0.32
N GLU A 438 23.75 -9.02 -0.15
CA GLU A 438 24.29 -10.06 -1.05
C GLU A 438 23.78 -9.89 -2.49
N ARG A 439 22.49 -9.57 -2.67
CA ARG A 439 21.89 -9.34 -4.01
C ARG A 439 22.25 -8.00 -4.62
N LEU A 440 22.61 -7.02 -3.79
CA LEU A 440 23.17 -5.74 -4.21
C LEU A 440 24.67 -5.78 -4.51
N ASP A 441 25.32 -6.94 -4.32
CA ASP A 441 26.78 -7.08 -4.40
C ASP A 441 27.53 -6.15 -3.41
N GLU A 442 26.86 -5.71 -2.34
CA GLU A 442 27.42 -4.88 -1.26
C GLU A 442 28.02 -5.72 -0.11
N SER A 443 27.79 -7.04 -0.11
CA SER A 443 28.38 -7.95 0.88
C SER A 443 29.87 -8.16 0.59
N VAL A 444 30.74 -7.51 1.36
CA VAL A 444 32.17 -7.80 1.33
C VAL A 444 32.47 -8.88 2.37
N HIS A 445 32.96 -10.04 1.93
CA HIS A 445 33.51 -11.02 2.86
C HIS A 445 34.86 -10.51 3.40
N VAL A 446 34.82 -9.89 4.57
CA VAL A 446 36.00 -9.30 5.20
C VAL A 446 36.83 -10.39 5.88
N CYS A 447 37.71 -11.01 5.10
CA CYS A 447 38.69 -12.00 5.57
C CYS A 447 39.84 -11.33 6.34
N HIS A 448 39.71 -11.22 7.66
CA HIS A 448 40.88 -11.03 8.52
C HIS A 448 41.28 -12.38 9.12
N LYS A 449 42.31 -13.01 8.55
CA LYS A 449 42.95 -14.20 9.13
C LYS A 449 43.42 -13.87 10.54
N GLY A 450 42.83 -14.51 11.54
CA GLY A 450 43.01 -14.13 12.94
C GLY A 450 42.21 -15.02 13.88
N TYR A 451 42.15 -14.64 15.15
CA TYR A 451 41.40 -15.40 16.17
C TYR A 451 39.95 -15.64 15.77
N LEU A 452 39.27 -14.66 15.17
CA LEU A 452 37.87 -14.79 14.72
C LEU A 452 37.69 -15.92 13.69
N SER A 453 38.71 -16.19 12.86
CA SER A 453 38.70 -17.31 11.90
C SER A 453 38.72 -18.68 12.59
N LEU A 454 39.12 -18.74 13.87
CA LEU A 454 39.22 -19.98 14.64
C LEU A 454 37.94 -20.31 15.41
N PHE A 455 37.01 -19.36 15.58
CA PHE A 455 35.81 -19.52 16.41
C PHE A 455 34.94 -20.72 16.02
N PRO A 456 34.69 -21.01 14.73
CA PRO A 456 33.95 -22.21 14.34
C PRO A 456 34.56 -23.51 14.88
N MET A 457 35.90 -23.58 14.98
CA MET A 457 36.61 -24.70 15.59
C MET A 457 36.61 -24.62 17.12
N LEU A 458 36.92 -23.46 17.71
CA LEU A 458 37.01 -23.26 19.16
C LEU A 458 35.70 -23.56 19.89
N HIS A 459 34.57 -23.39 19.20
CA HIS A 459 33.24 -23.69 19.73
C HIS A 459 32.67 -25.02 19.22
N GLU A 460 33.48 -25.85 18.55
CA GLU A 460 33.09 -27.17 18.04
C GLU A 460 31.85 -27.16 17.11
N PHE A 461 31.64 -26.04 16.39
CA PHE A 461 30.55 -25.92 15.41
C PHE A 461 30.83 -26.65 14.10
N LEU A 462 32.05 -27.17 13.92
CA LEU A 462 32.44 -27.95 12.76
C LEU A 462 32.48 -29.44 13.12
N PRO A 463 31.81 -30.31 12.33
CA PRO A 463 32.02 -31.75 12.39
C PRO A 463 33.52 -32.10 12.26
N ASN A 464 33.93 -33.20 12.90
CA ASN A 464 35.34 -33.63 12.93
C ASN A 464 35.91 -34.01 11.55
N ASP A 465 35.05 -34.28 10.56
CA ASP A 465 35.37 -34.59 9.17
C ASP A 465 35.19 -33.39 8.22
N SER A 466 34.88 -32.20 8.75
CA SER A 466 34.64 -31.01 7.93
C SER A 466 35.92 -30.57 7.20
N PRO A 467 35.89 -30.34 5.86
CA PRO A 467 37.04 -29.76 5.15
C PRO A 467 37.39 -28.34 5.64
N LYS A 468 36.44 -27.63 6.26
CA LYS A 468 36.66 -26.31 6.87
C LYS A 468 37.50 -26.41 8.14
N LEU A 469 37.41 -27.51 8.88
CA LEU A 469 38.27 -27.77 10.04
C LEU A 469 39.73 -27.93 9.59
N GLY A 470 39.96 -28.67 8.51
CA GLY A 470 41.28 -28.79 7.87
C GLY A 470 41.88 -27.43 7.50
N ALA A 471 41.09 -26.57 6.82
CA ALA A 471 41.53 -25.22 6.45
C ALA A 471 41.85 -24.31 7.66
N ILE A 472 41.10 -24.45 8.77
CA ILE A 472 41.38 -23.72 10.02
C ILE A 472 42.68 -24.21 10.66
N LEU A 473 42.91 -25.52 10.69
CA LEU A 473 44.15 -26.10 11.22
C LEU A 473 45.36 -25.67 10.38
N GLU A 474 45.27 -25.70 9.05
CA GLU A 474 46.30 -25.19 8.16
C GLU A 474 46.61 -23.71 8.43
N LEU A 475 45.58 -22.90 8.68
CA LEU A 475 45.75 -21.50 9.06
C LEU A 475 46.50 -21.35 10.40
N ILE A 476 46.20 -22.19 11.39
CA ILE A 476 46.87 -22.19 12.71
C ILE A 476 48.34 -22.57 12.57
N TYR A 477 48.68 -23.54 11.72
CA TYR A 477 50.05 -24.03 11.53
C TYR A 477 50.89 -23.22 10.56
N ASN A 478 50.30 -22.24 9.85
CA ASN A 478 51.02 -21.44 8.88
C ASN A 478 51.88 -20.35 9.58
N PRO A 479 53.23 -20.41 9.46
CA PRO A 479 54.15 -19.47 10.11
C PRO A 479 54.14 -18.06 9.51
N GLU A 480 53.59 -17.87 8.31
CA GLU A 480 53.39 -16.55 7.72
C GLU A 480 52.11 -15.86 8.22
N GLU A 481 51.20 -16.64 8.83
CA GLU A 481 49.85 -16.24 9.25
C GLU A 481 49.71 -16.25 10.79
N LEU A 482 49.29 -17.36 11.41
CA LEU A 482 48.97 -17.43 12.85
C LEU A 482 50.00 -18.18 13.69
N TRP A 483 50.81 -19.06 13.11
CA TRP A 483 51.79 -19.85 13.88
C TRP A 483 52.98 -19.00 14.31
N SER A 484 53.39 -19.11 15.57
CA SER A 484 54.64 -18.54 16.06
C SER A 484 55.25 -19.44 17.15
N PRO A 485 56.58 -19.41 17.35
CA PRO A 485 57.25 -20.18 18.41
C PRO A 485 56.97 -19.64 19.83
N TYR A 486 56.18 -18.58 19.96
CA TYR A 486 55.75 -18.01 21.24
C TYR A 486 54.23 -18.19 21.41
N PRO A 487 53.74 -18.42 22.65
CA PRO A 487 52.30 -18.46 22.91
C PRO A 487 51.67 -17.10 22.56
N PHE A 488 50.81 -17.11 21.53
CA PHE A 488 49.84 -16.06 21.17
C PHE A 488 50.34 -14.60 21.32
N SER A 489 51.19 -14.16 20.39
CA SER A 489 51.64 -12.76 20.30
C SER A 489 51.11 -12.06 19.04
N VAL A 490 50.31 -11.01 19.27
CA VAL A 490 49.79 -10.09 18.25
C VAL A 490 50.93 -9.27 17.66
N LYS A 491 51.65 -9.77 16.64
CA LYS A 491 52.54 -8.93 15.80
C LYS A 491 52.68 -9.41 14.35
N LYS A 492 51.80 -8.92 13.47
CA LYS A 492 52.25 -8.23 12.23
C LYS A 492 51.61 -6.84 12.14
N LYS A 493 52.42 -5.92 11.62
CA LYS A 493 52.34 -4.45 11.71
C LYS A 493 51.12 -3.85 10.98
N LYS A 494 50.03 -3.56 11.69
CA LYS A 494 49.19 -2.34 11.54
C LYS A 494 48.26 -2.27 12.75
N ARG A 495 48.30 -1.15 13.46
CA ARG A 495 47.58 -0.92 14.72
C ARG A 495 46.07 -1.21 14.58
N ILE A 496 45.55 -2.26 15.21
CA ILE A 496 44.16 -2.28 15.68
C ILE A 496 44.17 -1.61 17.06
N LYS A 497 44.06 -0.28 17.07
CA LYS A 497 43.70 0.45 18.30
C LYS A 497 42.17 0.43 18.40
N ARG A 498 41.67 -0.18 19.48
CA ARG A 498 40.27 -0.30 19.90
C ARG A 498 39.46 -1.36 19.14
N PHE A 499 39.20 -2.46 19.84
CA PHE A 499 38.43 -3.62 19.37
C PHE A 499 36.90 -3.39 19.43
N TRP A 500 36.44 -2.40 20.21
CA TRP A 500 35.01 -2.18 20.46
C TRP A 500 34.25 -1.31 19.44
N PRO A 501 34.85 -0.31 18.76
CA PRO A 501 34.15 0.47 17.73
C PRO A 501 33.93 -0.29 16.42
N TYR A 502 34.51 -1.47 16.25
CA TYR A 502 34.43 -2.22 14.99
C TYR A 502 33.08 -2.95 14.83
N ILE A 503 32.40 -3.31 15.91
CA ILE A 503 31.08 -3.97 15.81
C ILE A 503 30.02 -3.00 15.24
N ASP A 504 30.13 -1.70 15.50
CA ASP A 504 29.23 -0.67 14.93
C ASP A 504 29.44 -0.43 13.42
N TYR A 505 30.56 -0.90 12.86
CA TYR A 505 30.86 -0.80 11.43
C TYR A 505 30.46 -2.07 10.65
N TYR A 506 30.26 -3.19 11.34
CA TYR A 506 30.10 -4.52 10.73
C TYR A 506 28.69 -5.15 10.86
N PHE A 507 27.73 -4.47 11.50
CA PHE A 507 26.33 -4.89 11.54
C PHE A 507 25.37 -3.74 11.18
#